data_AF-A0A177E8C5-F1
#
_entry.id   AF-A0A177E8C5-F1
#
_cell.length_a   1.000
_cell.length_b   1.000
_cell.length_c   1.000
_cell.angle_alpha   90.00
_cell.angle_beta   90.00
_cell.angle_gamma   90.00
#
_symmetry.space_group_name_H-M   'P 1'
#
loop_
_entity.id
_entity.type
_entity.pdbx_description
1 polymer ?
#
loop_
_entity_poly.entity_id
_entity_poly.type
_entity_poly.pdbx_seq_one_letter_code
_entity_poly.pdbx_strand_id
1 'polypeptide(L)'
;MNIYERLLEKALSKGRGRIVEDVRLGLGYTAVKLDNSQIGLGYTIIEEKLSCNLLPPEVSFAEKPADVVAKYFLSANLLEAGVGLATINAILNQSRHDFLMGDPLKIAAVTPEDKVAMVGYFEPLAQKLKNKVAELWIFERNPARHAETLLESDMFDLLPQATIAIITSVTLINKTLEEIFEYLYRPREVILLGPSTPLFPEAFMDSPITILSGLLVKDEKILTLVSEAKGTKAFKPYVEKVNLKIK
;
A
#
# COMPACT_ATOMS: atom_id res chain seq x y z
N MET A 1 -11.63 7.65 16.00
CA MET A 1 -11.25 7.91 14.60
C MET A 1 -10.44 6.74 14.13
N ASN A 2 -10.89 6.06 13.09
CA ASN A 2 -10.19 4.91 12.52
C ASN A 2 -8.94 5.36 11.73
N ILE A 3 -8.13 4.42 11.27
CA ILE A 3 -6.88 4.70 10.54
C ILE A 3 -7.15 5.44 9.22
N TYR A 4 -8.27 5.15 8.57
CA TYR A 4 -8.62 5.72 7.26
C TYR A 4 -8.96 7.21 7.38
N GLU A 5 -9.80 7.57 8.35
CA GLU A 5 -10.19 8.94 8.67
C GLU A 5 -8.96 9.77 9.09
N ARG A 6 -8.12 9.21 9.97
CA ARG A 6 -6.91 9.87 10.46
C ARG A 6 -5.92 10.16 9.33
N LEU A 7 -5.67 9.18 8.47
CA LEU A 7 -4.79 9.34 7.31
C LEU A 7 -5.33 10.42 6.36
N LEU A 8 -6.64 10.39 6.07
CA LEU A 8 -7.28 11.41 5.24
C LEU A 8 -7.14 12.80 5.86
N GLU A 9 -7.47 12.97 7.14
CA GLU A 9 -7.38 14.26 7.84
C GLU A 9 -5.96 14.88 7.70
N LYS A 10 -4.92 14.08 7.89
CA LYS A 10 -3.52 14.52 7.73
C LYS A 10 -3.20 14.92 6.28
N ALA A 11 -3.69 14.16 5.31
CA ALA A 11 -3.53 14.48 3.90
C ALA A 11 -4.27 15.77 3.51
N LEU A 12 -5.51 15.97 3.97
CA LEU A 12 -6.29 17.19 3.70
C LEU A 12 -5.56 18.44 4.19
N SER A 13 -5.03 18.39 5.42
CA SER A 13 -4.28 19.53 5.99
C SER A 13 -3.02 19.86 5.20
N LYS A 14 -2.30 18.86 4.68
CA LYS A 14 -1.02 19.04 3.97
C LYS A 14 -1.18 19.28 2.47
N GLY A 15 -2.27 18.80 1.87
CA GLY A 15 -2.57 18.94 0.45
C GLY A 15 -3.31 20.24 0.11
N ARG A 16 -3.66 21.06 1.10
CA ARG A 16 -4.40 22.31 0.87
C ARG A 16 -3.66 23.23 -0.11
N GLY A 17 -4.38 23.67 -1.14
CA GLY A 17 -3.83 24.55 -2.17
C GLY A 17 -2.99 23.84 -3.24
N ARG A 18 -2.87 22.50 -3.19
CA ARG A 18 -2.29 21.69 -4.27
C ARG A 18 -3.36 21.29 -5.26
N ILE A 19 -2.96 21.21 -6.52
CA ILE A 19 -3.79 20.71 -7.63
C ILE A 19 -3.23 19.37 -8.11
N VAL A 20 -4.13 18.45 -8.48
CA VAL A 20 -3.77 17.24 -9.21
C VAL A 20 -3.49 17.60 -10.66
N GLU A 21 -2.23 17.51 -11.08
CA GLU A 21 -1.77 17.82 -12.44
C GLU A 21 -2.09 16.69 -13.41
N ASP A 22 -1.85 15.43 -13.03
CA ASP A 22 -2.06 14.26 -13.89
C ASP A 22 -2.51 13.04 -13.06
N VAL A 23 -3.33 12.19 -13.66
CA VAL A 23 -3.78 10.91 -13.07
C VAL A 23 -3.67 9.81 -14.11
N ARG A 24 -2.94 8.74 -13.77
CA ARG A 24 -2.81 7.54 -14.60
C ARG A 24 -3.46 6.36 -13.91
N LEU A 25 -4.48 5.80 -14.54
CA LEU A 25 -5.14 4.55 -14.14
C LEU A 25 -4.57 3.39 -14.97
N GLY A 26 -3.44 2.83 -14.53
CA GLY A 26 -2.88 1.60 -15.11
C GLY A 26 -3.58 0.36 -14.57
N LEU A 27 -3.48 -0.79 -15.26
CA LEU A 27 -4.17 -2.03 -14.86
C LEU A 27 -3.64 -2.66 -13.56
N GLY A 28 -2.41 -2.32 -13.15
CA GLY A 28 -1.83 -2.78 -11.88
C GLY A 28 -1.64 -1.69 -10.84
N TYR A 29 -1.36 -0.47 -11.29
CA TYR A 29 -1.07 0.67 -10.40
C TYR A 29 -1.76 1.93 -10.90
N THR A 30 -2.09 2.79 -9.96
CA THR A 30 -2.58 4.15 -10.17
C THR A 30 -1.47 5.11 -9.76
N ALA A 31 -1.26 6.17 -10.55
CA ALA A 31 -0.32 7.23 -10.23
C ALA A 31 -1.02 8.59 -10.27
N VAL A 32 -0.73 9.45 -9.29
CA VAL A 32 -1.24 10.81 -9.20
C VAL A 32 -0.05 11.76 -9.09
N LYS A 33 0.05 12.73 -10.00
CA LYS A 33 1.03 13.81 -9.97
C LYS A 33 0.36 15.09 -9.49
N LEU A 34 0.99 15.80 -8.55
CA LEU A 34 0.58 17.11 -8.10
C LEU A 34 1.34 18.22 -8.84
N ASP A 35 0.83 19.45 -8.76
CA ASP A 35 1.42 20.67 -9.35
C ASP A 35 2.86 21.02 -8.89
N ASN A 36 3.34 20.37 -7.84
CA ASN A 36 4.70 20.50 -7.32
C ASN A 36 5.61 19.32 -7.73
N SER A 37 5.20 18.58 -8.76
CA SER A 37 5.89 17.39 -9.28
C SER A 37 5.96 16.20 -8.33
N GLN A 38 5.30 16.23 -7.17
CA GLN A 38 5.21 15.07 -6.29
C GLN A 38 4.29 14.02 -6.92
N ILE A 39 4.71 12.77 -6.89
CA ILE A 39 3.97 11.64 -7.46
C ILE A 39 3.71 10.62 -6.36
N GLY A 40 2.45 10.23 -6.22
CA GLY A 40 2.02 9.15 -5.35
C GLY A 40 1.51 7.96 -6.15
N LEU A 41 1.64 6.78 -5.56
CA LEU A 41 1.23 5.52 -6.16
C LEU A 41 0.16 4.84 -5.30
N GLY A 42 -0.75 4.15 -5.97
CA GLY A 42 -1.73 3.24 -5.39
C GLY A 42 -1.83 1.99 -6.26
N TYR A 43 -2.39 0.91 -5.72
CA TYR A 43 -2.70 -0.27 -6.51
C TYR A 43 -4.04 -0.07 -7.19
N THR A 44 -4.18 -0.52 -8.44
CA THR A 44 -5.46 -0.46 -9.14
C THR A 44 -6.23 -1.75 -8.88
N ILE A 45 -7.37 -1.64 -8.18
CA ILE A 45 -8.32 -2.74 -8.08
C ILE A 45 -9.41 -2.49 -9.11
N ILE A 46 -9.50 -3.37 -10.10
CA ILE A 46 -10.54 -3.34 -11.13
C ILE A 46 -11.59 -4.37 -10.75
N GLU A 47 -12.78 -3.90 -10.41
CA GLU A 47 -13.96 -4.73 -10.21
C GLU A 47 -14.61 -5.08 -11.56
N GLU A 48 -15.58 -5.99 -11.55
CA GLU A 48 -16.24 -6.44 -12.77
C GLU A 48 -16.85 -5.27 -13.55
N LYS A 49 -16.56 -5.23 -14.85
CA LYS A 49 -16.93 -4.12 -15.72
C LYS A 49 -18.41 -4.22 -16.09
N LEU A 50 -19.25 -3.43 -15.43
CA LEU A 50 -20.69 -3.35 -15.75
C LEU A 50 -21.02 -2.49 -16.98
N SER A 51 -20.10 -1.61 -17.41
CA SER A 51 -20.32 -0.71 -18.55
C SER A 51 -19.00 -0.35 -19.25
N CYS A 52 -19.05 0.34 -20.40
CA CYS A 52 -17.83 0.83 -21.07
C CYS A 52 -16.95 1.72 -20.17
N ASN A 53 -17.57 2.43 -19.22
CA ASN A 53 -16.90 3.22 -18.19
C ASN A 53 -16.74 2.42 -16.90
N LEU A 54 -15.55 2.47 -16.30
CA LEU A 54 -15.29 1.90 -14.96
C LEU A 54 -15.62 2.87 -13.83
N LEU A 55 -15.73 4.18 -14.14
CA LEU A 55 -16.11 5.24 -13.23
C LEU A 55 -17.31 6.00 -13.78
N PRO A 56 -18.14 6.63 -12.94
CA PRO A 56 -19.21 7.50 -13.40
C PRO A 56 -18.67 8.64 -14.30
N PRO A 57 -19.34 9.01 -15.40
CA PRO A 57 -18.86 10.02 -16.35
C PRO A 57 -18.55 11.40 -15.73
N GLU A 58 -19.22 11.74 -14.63
CA GLU A 58 -19.04 12.97 -13.88
C GLU A 58 -17.79 12.99 -13.01
N VAL A 59 -17.19 11.82 -12.74
CA VAL A 59 -15.98 11.70 -11.92
C VAL A 59 -14.78 12.14 -12.73
N SER A 60 -14.09 13.17 -12.24
CA SER A 60 -12.85 13.68 -12.81
C SER A 60 -11.89 14.09 -11.70
N PHE A 61 -10.61 13.78 -11.88
CA PHE A 61 -9.57 13.94 -10.86
C PHE A 61 -8.51 14.99 -11.24
N ALA A 62 -8.10 15.03 -12.51
CA ALA A 62 -7.13 16.02 -12.97
C ALA A 62 -7.71 17.44 -12.89
N GLU A 63 -6.83 18.41 -12.66
CA GLU A 63 -7.16 19.83 -12.49
C GLU A 63 -8.06 20.13 -11.26
N LYS A 64 -8.25 19.15 -10.37
CA LYS A 64 -9.00 19.32 -9.13
C LYS A 64 -8.07 19.57 -7.95
N PRO A 65 -8.56 20.23 -6.88
CA PRO A 65 -7.83 20.33 -5.62
C PRO A 65 -7.47 18.94 -5.06
N ALA A 66 -6.21 18.75 -4.67
CA ALA A 66 -5.70 17.47 -4.19
C ALA A 66 -6.39 17.01 -2.90
N ASP A 67 -6.79 17.94 -2.04
CA ASP A 67 -7.58 17.66 -0.85
C ASP A 67 -9.00 17.19 -1.18
N VAL A 68 -9.61 17.65 -2.28
CA VAL A 68 -10.89 17.11 -2.76
C VAL A 68 -10.70 15.71 -3.32
N VAL A 69 -9.68 15.47 -4.14
CA VAL A 69 -9.42 14.15 -4.73
C VAL A 69 -9.03 13.12 -3.67
N ALA A 70 -8.28 13.52 -2.64
CA ALA A 70 -7.92 12.63 -1.52
C ALA A 70 -9.15 12.04 -0.81
N LYS A 71 -10.30 12.73 -0.80
CA LYS A 71 -11.54 12.23 -0.15
C LYS A 71 -12.10 10.97 -0.80
N TYR A 72 -11.82 10.74 -2.09
CA TYR A 72 -12.17 9.49 -2.76
C TYR A 72 -11.53 8.27 -2.10
N PHE A 73 -10.50 8.45 -1.25
CA PHE A 73 -9.95 7.37 -0.43
C PHE A 73 -11.01 6.66 0.40
N LEU A 74 -12.08 7.34 0.83
CA LEU A 74 -13.19 6.73 1.57
C LEU A 74 -14.33 6.21 0.69
N SER A 75 -14.19 6.27 -0.64
CA SER A 75 -15.20 5.74 -1.56
C SER A 75 -15.34 4.23 -1.42
N ALA A 76 -16.55 3.74 -1.62
CA ALA A 76 -16.83 2.31 -1.75
C ALA A 76 -16.35 1.76 -3.12
N ASN A 77 -16.21 2.61 -4.14
CA ASN A 77 -15.62 2.21 -5.42
C ASN A 77 -14.10 2.07 -5.26
N LEU A 78 -13.57 0.87 -5.48
CA LEU A 78 -12.17 0.57 -5.20
C LEU A 78 -11.19 1.27 -6.15
N LEU A 79 -11.63 1.62 -7.37
CA LEU A 79 -10.83 2.39 -8.31
C LEU A 79 -10.70 3.85 -7.85
N GLU A 80 -11.81 4.44 -7.38
CA GLU A 80 -11.80 5.77 -6.73
C GLU A 80 -10.94 5.78 -5.47
N ALA A 81 -11.08 4.75 -4.60
CA ALA A 81 -10.27 4.61 -3.40
C ALA A 81 -8.77 4.50 -3.71
N GLY A 82 -8.42 3.82 -4.81
CA GLY A 82 -7.05 3.73 -5.32
C GLY A 82 -6.49 5.09 -5.75
N VAL A 83 -7.28 5.91 -6.45
CA VAL A 83 -6.90 7.31 -6.80
C VAL A 83 -6.75 8.17 -5.56
N GLY A 84 -7.69 8.08 -4.62
CA GLY A 84 -7.63 8.80 -3.35
C GLY A 84 -6.37 8.47 -2.57
N LEU A 85 -6.03 7.17 -2.43
CA LEU A 85 -4.81 6.76 -1.75
C LEU A 85 -3.53 7.18 -2.49
N ALA A 86 -3.51 7.09 -3.82
CA ALA A 86 -2.39 7.60 -4.61
C ALA A 86 -2.21 9.11 -4.42
N THR A 87 -3.30 9.87 -4.31
CA THR A 87 -3.27 11.31 -4.02
C THR A 87 -2.73 11.57 -2.61
N ILE A 88 -3.19 10.81 -1.60
CA ILE A 88 -2.65 10.87 -0.23
C ILE A 88 -1.14 10.61 -0.23
N ASN A 89 -0.68 9.59 -0.96
CA ASN A 89 0.74 9.28 -1.06
C ASN A 89 1.52 10.40 -1.78
N ALA A 90 0.95 11.05 -2.79
CA ALA A 90 1.59 12.18 -3.46
C ALA A 90 1.78 13.37 -2.50
N ILE A 91 0.81 13.60 -1.60
CA ILE A 91 0.87 14.66 -0.58
C ILE A 91 1.87 14.31 0.53
N LEU A 92 1.82 13.06 1.04
CA LEU A 92 2.46 12.67 2.30
C LEU A 92 3.84 12.02 2.14
N ASN A 93 4.12 11.33 1.03
CA ASN A 93 5.37 10.58 0.84
C ASN A 93 6.51 11.50 0.39
N GLN A 94 6.90 12.40 1.29
CA GLN A 94 8.01 13.33 1.09
C GLN A 94 9.32 12.71 1.55
N SER A 95 10.45 13.21 1.04
CA SER A 95 11.77 12.78 1.51
C SER A 95 11.94 13.08 3.01
N ARG A 96 12.50 12.11 3.73
CA ARG A 96 12.82 12.21 5.16
C ARG A 96 14.23 11.70 5.40
N HIS A 97 14.86 12.16 6.48
CA HIS A 97 16.22 11.77 6.86
C HIS A 97 16.27 10.45 7.64
N ASP A 98 15.16 10.05 8.24
CA ASP A 98 15.01 8.85 9.08
C ASP A 98 14.59 7.60 8.28
N PHE A 99 14.56 7.67 6.95
CA PHE A 99 14.29 6.51 6.11
C PHE A 99 15.44 5.51 6.15
N LEU A 100 15.08 4.26 6.39
CA LEU A 100 15.97 3.11 6.31
C LEU A 100 15.91 2.49 4.91
N MET A 101 17.08 2.40 4.29
CA MET A 101 17.24 1.84 2.95
C MET A 101 17.43 0.32 3.00
N GLY A 102 16.84 -0.38 2.04
CA GLY A 102 17.10 -1.80 1.82
C GLY A 102 15.89 -2.71 2.05
N ASP A 103 16.17 -3.94 2.48
CA ASP A 103 15.20 -5.04 2.54
C ASP A 103 14.37 -4.99 3.84
N PRO A 104 13.03 -4.88 3.77
CA PRO A 104 12.18 -4.85 4.97
C PRO A 104 12.38 -6.07 5.88
N LEU A 105 12.71 -7.25 5.33
CA LEU A 105 12.95 -8.45 6.13
C LEU A 105 14.19 -8.32 7.03
N LYS A 106 15.22 -7.58 6.57
CA LYS A 106 16.41 -7.31 7.38
C LYS A 106 16.12 -6.29 8.47
N ILE A 107 15.28 -5.30 8.18
CA ILE A 107 14.91 -4.23 9.11
C ILE A 107 14.02 -4.76 10.24
N ALA A 108 13.13 -5.71 9.91
CA ALA A 108 12.38 -6.50 10.87
C ALA A 108 13.24 -7.56 11.59
N ALA A 109 14.52 -7.69 11.24
CA ALA A 109 15.45 -8.66 11.82
C ALA A 109 14.88 -10.09 11.84
N VAL A 110 14.31 -10.55 10.72
CA VAL A 110 13.71 -11.89 10.59
C VAL A 110 14.76 -12.98 10.85
N THR A 111 14.41 -13.99 11.65
CA THR A 111 15.25 -15.15 12.00
C THR A 111 14.60 -16.49 11.62
N PRO A 112 15.35 -17.60 11.62
CA PRO A 112 14.79 -18.93 11.35
C PRO A 112 13.71 -19.40 12.33
N GLU A 113 13.63 -18.83 13.52
CA GLU A 113 12.65 -19.17 14.54
C GLU A 113 11.31 -18.43 14.34
N ASP A 114 11.27 -17.43 13.46
CA ASP A 114 10.06 -16.63 13.24
C ASP A 114 8.97 -17.43 12.52
N LYS A 115 7.73 -17.16 12.90
CA LYS A 115 6.52 -17.58 12.19
C LYS A 115 5.99 -16.39 11.43
N VAL A 116 6.10 -16.41 10.10
CA VAL A 116 5.81 -15.26 9.26
C VAL A 116 4.46 -15.43 8.58
N ALA A 117 3.54 -14.51 8.88
CA ALA A 117 2.30 -14.36 8.13
C ALA A 117 2.46 -13.27 7.06
N MET A 118 2.02 -13.55 5.85
CA MET A 118 2.05 -12.62 4.73
C MET A 118 0.63 -12.47 4.16
N VAL A 119 0.02 -11.31 4.35
CA VAL A 119 -1.29 -10.97 3.79
C VAL A 119 -1.08 -10.20 2.49
N GLY A 120 -1.41 -10.85 1.37
CA GLY A 120 -1.06 -10.46 0.01
C GLY A 120 0.25 -11.09 -0.46
N TYR A 121 0.29 -11.61 -1.68
CA TYR A 121 1.46 -12.36 -2.17
C TYR A 121 2.58 -11.46 -2.72
N PHE A 122 3.74 -11.47 -2.03
CA PHE A 122 4.96 -10.80 -2.48
C PHE A 122 6.02 -11.82 -2.93
N GLU A 123 5.99 -12.24 -4.19
CA GLU A 123 6.92 -13.23 -4.78
C GLU A 123 8.39 -13.07 -4.29
N PRO A 124 9.01 -11.87 -4.35
CA PRO A 124 10.42 -11.73 -3.96
C PRO A 124 10.69 -11.92 -2.46
N LEU A 125 9.69 -11.69 -1.60
CA LEU A 125 9.81 -11.90 -0.15
C LEU A 125 9.47 -13.35 0.19
N ALA A 126 8.42 -13.91 -0.41
CA ALA A 126 8.05 -15.31 -0.25
C ALA A 126 9.22 -16.24 -0.58
N GLN A 127 9.93 -16.00 -1.69
CA GLN A 127 11.13 -16.77 -2.06
C GLN A 127 12.28 -16.64 -1.06
N LYS A 128 12.41 -15.50 -0.37
CA LYS A 128 13.45 -15.30 0.65
C LYS A 128 13.12 -15.99 1.97
N LEU A 129 11.83 -16.15 2.28
CA LEU A 129 11.34 -16.73 3.52
C LEU A 129 11.14 -18.24 3.42
N LYS A 130 10.76 -18.75 2.24
CA LYS A 130 10.50 -20.17 2.01
C LYS A 130 11.68 -21.03 2.46
N ASN A 131 11.43 -21.97 3.36
CA ASN A 131 12.41 -22.88 3.98
C ASN A 131 13.52 -22.17 4.78
N LYS A 132 13.31 -20.92 5.21
CA LYS A 132 14.28 -20.14 6.01
C LYS A 132 13.73 -19.60 7.33
N VAL A 133 12.44 -19.81 7.57
CA VAL A 133 11.71 -19.42 8.79
C VAL A 133 10.94 -20.63 9.30
N ALA A 134 10.52 -20.61 10.56
CA ALA A 134 9.87 -21.75 11.19
C ALA A 134 8.55 -22.10 10.51
N GLU A 135 7.76 -21.06 10.19
CA GLU A 135 6.50 -21.19 9.46
C GLU A 135 6.34 -20.01 8.50
N LEU A 136 5.75 -20.27 7.33
CA LEU A 136 5.38 -19.23 6.36
C LEU A 136 3.95 -19.46 5.89
N TRP A 137 3.05 -18.56 6.26
CA TRP A 137 1.66 -18.56 5.83
C TRP A 137 1.42 -17.38 4.91
N ILE A 138 0.94 -17.63 3.70
CA ILE A 138 0.66 -16.58 2.72
C ILE A 138 -0.82 -16.62 2.37
N PHE A 139 -1.53 -15.53 2.65
CA PHE A 139 -2.96 -15.39 2.39
C PHE A 139 -3.17 -14.50 1.18
N GLU A 140 -3.96 -14.96 0.20
CA GLU A 140 -4.23 -14.20 -1.02
C GLU A 140 -5.69 -14.40 -1.45
N ARG A 141 -6.37 -13.31 -1.83
CA ARG A 141 -7.79 -13.34 -2.24
C ARG A 141 -8.01 -14.10 -3.54
N ASN A 142 -7.01 -14.13 -4.40
CA ASN A 142 -7.03 -14.88 -5.65
C ASN A 142 -6.00 -16.03 -5.60
N PRO A 143 -6.29 -17.11 -4.84
CA PRO A 143 -5.35 -18.21 -4.66
C PRO A 143 -5.10 -19.00 -5.95
N ALA A 144 -5.98 -18.88 -6.96
CA ALA A 144 -5.76 -19.46 -8.29
C ALA A 144 -4.49 -18.94 -8.97
N ARG A 145 -3.94 -17.80 -8.52
CA ARG A 145 -2.67 -17.26 -9.01
C ARG A 145 -1.45 -17.96 -8.40
N HIS A 146 -1.58 -18.56 -7.21
CA HIS A 146 -0.49 -19.16 -6.44
C HIS A 146 -1.01 -20.32 -5.57
N ALA A 147 -0.82 -21.56 -6.03
CA ALA A 147 -1.38 -22.76 -5.40
C ALA A 147 -0.90 -22.98 -3.94
N GLU A 148 0.19 -22.34 -3.54
CA GLU A 148 0.74 -22.38 -2.18
C GLU A 148 0.08 -21.40 -1.19
N THR A 149 -0.94 -20.64 -1.62
CA THR A 149 -1.60 -19.64 -0.78
C THR A 149 -2.83 -20.17 -0.06
N LEU A 150 -3.09 -19.59 1.11
CA LEU A 150 -4.19 -19.87 2.01
C LEU A 150 -5.36 -18.91 1.77
N LEU A 151 -6.54 -19.32 2.24
CA LEU A 151 -7.75 -18.52 2.15
C LEU A 151 -7.78 -17.45 3.24
N GLU A 152 -8.56 -16.39 3.04
CA GLU A 152 -8.74 -15.36 4.09
C GLU A 152 -9.34 -15.95 5.37
N SER A 153 -10.17 -16.99 5.27
CA SER A 153 -10.75 -17.68 6.44
C SER A 153 -9.70 -18.31 7.34
N ASP A 154 -8.54 -18.70 6.80
CA ASP A 154 -7.46 -19.32 7.56
C ASP A 154 -6.71 -18.30 8.44
N MET A 155 -6.91 -17.00 8.20
CA MET A 155 -6.28 -15.93 8.97
C MET A 155 -6.66 -15.99 10.45
N PHE A 156 -7.91 -16.36 10.76
CA PHE A 156 -8.43 -16.42 12.14
C PHE A 156 -7.60 -17.36 13.03
N ASP A 157 -7.18 -18.51 12.48
CA ASP A 157 -6.42 -19.52 13.23
C ASP A 157 -4.90 -19.28 13.21
N LEU A 158 -4.38 -18.66 12.14
CA LEU A 158 -2.95 -18.58 11.88
C LEU A 158 -2.32 -17.22 12.23
N LEU A 159 -3.02 -16.10 12.00
CA LEU A 159 -2.50 -14.77 12.35
C LEU A 159 -2.20 -14.60 13.85
N PRO A 160 -2.96 -15.18 14.81
CA PRO A 160 -2.60 -15.12 16.22
C PRO A 160 -1.25 -15.75 16.56
N GLN A 161 -0.75 -16.66 15.72
CA GLN A 161 0.51 -17.39 15.93
C GLN A 161 1.73 -16.69 15.32
N ALA A 162 1.53 -15.65 14.51
CA ALA A 162 2.61 -14.98 13.80
C ALA A 162 3.50 -14.18 14.76
N THR A 163 4.82 -14.34 14.62
CA THR A 163 5.79 -13.45 15.25
C THR A 163 6.05 -12.22 14.38
N ILE A 164 5.92 -12.35 13.06
CA ILE A 164 6.01 -11.24 12.10
C ILE A 164 4.82 -11.28 11.15
N ALA A 165 4.16 -10.15 10.96
CA ALA A 165 3.11 -9.98 9.96
C ALA A 165 3.58 -9.02 8.85
N ILE A 166 3.46 -9.44 7.59
CA ILE A 166 3.71 -8.61 6.40
C ILE A 166 2.37 -8.39 5.72
N ILE A 167 1.87 -7.16 5.72
CA ILE A 167 0.52 -6.84 5.26
C ILE A 167 0.63 -5.90 4.06
N THR A 168 -0.03 -6.25 2.96
CA THR A 168 -0.08 -5.39 1.78
C THR A 168 -0.83 -4.09 2.04
N SER A 169 -0.28 -2.98 1.57
CA SER A 169 -0.95 -1.66 1.63
C SER A 169 -2.17 -1.56 0.73
N VAL A 170 -2.46 -2.58 -0.09
CA VAL A 170 -3.72 -2.70 -0.83
C VAL A 170 -4.91 -2.85 0.13
N THR A 171 -4.68 -3.38 1.34
CA THR A 171 -5.69 -3.46 2.42
C THR A 171 -6.27 -2.09 2.81
N LEU A 172 -5.52 -1.00 2.59
CA LEU A 172 -6.03 0.37 2.79
C LEU A 172 -7.08 0.76 1.75
N ILE A 173 -6.99 0.22 0.52
CA ILE A 173 -7.89 0.54 -0.59
C ILE A 173 -9.20 -0.22 -0.42
N ASN A 174 -9.13 -1.53 -0.18
CA ASN A 174 -10.30 -2.41 -0.02
C ASN A 174 -10.86 -2.47 1.42
N LYS A 175 -10.34 -1.64 2.32
CA LYS A 175 -10.83 -1.41 3.69
C LYS A 175 -10.73 -2.59 4.65
N THR A 176 -9.80 -3.52 4.44
CA THR A 176 -9.65 -4.71 5.31
C THR A 176 -8.51 -4.63 6.32
N LEU A 177 -7.72 -3.55 6.33
CA LEU A 177 -6.54 -3.45 7.18
C LEU A 177 -6.87 -3.58 8.69
N GLU A 178 -7.88 -2.87 9.17
CA GLU A 178 -8.26 -2.90 10.59
C GLU A 178 -8.84 -4.25 11.01
N GLU A 179 -9.65 -4.90 10.15
CA GLU A 179 -10.15 -6.26 10.40
C GLU A 179 -8.99 -7.26 10.53
N ILE A 180 -7.98 -7.17 9.66
CA ILE A 180 -6.79 -8.02 9.74
C ILE A 180 -6.06 -7.84 11.08
N PHE A 181 -6.07 -6.62 11.65
CA PHE A 181 -5.46 -6.38 12.95
C PHE A 181 -6.19 -7.09 14.10
N GLU A 182 -7.49 -7.34 13.98
CA GLU A 182 -8.27 -8.04 15.02
C GLU A 182 -7.85 -9.49 15.19
N TYR A 183 -7.30 -10.11 14.14
CA TYR A 183 -6.75 -11.47 14.18
C TYR A 183 -5.31 -11.52 14.68
N LEU A 184 -4.61 -10.39 14.78
CA LEU A 184 -3.24 -10.36 15.31
C LEU A 184 -3.27 -10.45 16.83
N TYR A 185 -2.41 -11.30 17.40
CA TYR A 185 -2.20 -11.33 18.83
C TYR A 185 -1.14 -10.30 19.27
N ARG A 186 0.15 -10.68 19.18
CA ARG A 186 1.28 -9.81 19.55
C ARG A 186 2.53 -10.13 18.71
N PRO A 187 2.47 -10.00 17.37
CA PRO A 187 3.68 -10.07 16.56
C PRO A 187 4.67 -8.99 17.03
N ARG A 188 5.97 -9.32 17.03
CA ARG A 188 7.03 -8.37 17.38
C ARG A 188 7.23 -7.30 16.31
N GLU A 189 6.91 -7.63 15.06
CA GLU A 189 7.00 -6.71 13.93
C GLU A 189 5.76 -6.87 13.02
N VAL A 190 5.17 -5.74 12.61
CA VAL A 190 4.08 -5.66 11.63
C VAL A 190 4.49 -4.67 10.55
N ILE A 191 4.69 -5.19 9.34
CA ILE A 191 5.18 -4.43 8.19
C ILE A 191 4.01 -4.14 7.27
N LEU A 192 3.64 -2.87 7.11
CA LEU A 192 2.73 -2.43 6.07
C LEU A 192 3.54 -2.15 4.79
N LEU A 193 3.27 -2.87 3.72
CA LEU A 193 4.19 -2.99 2.58
C LEU A 193 3.54 -2.76 1.21
N GLY A 194 4.23 -1.97 0.38
CA GLY A 194 3.98 -1.86 -1.05
C GLY A 194 3.96 -0.43 -1.57
N PRO A 195 3.80 -0.23 -2.90
CA PRO A 195 3.74 1.11 -3.50
C PRO A 195 2.61 1.98 -2.95
N SER A 196 1.52 1.36 -2.49
CA SER A 196 0.37 2.06 -1.89
C SER A 196 0.60 2.55 -0.46
N THR A 197 1.77 2.28 0.16
CA THR A 197 2.03 2.62 1.57
C THR A 197 2.18 4.12 1.78
N PRO A 198 1.35 4.75 2.64
CA PRO A 198 1.61 6.11 3.11
C PRO A 198 2.77 6.10 4.09
N LEU A 199 3.78 6.92 3.83
CA LEU A 199 5.01 7.04 4.62
C LEU A 199 4.87 8.16 5.66
N PHE A 200 3.81 8.08 6.47
CA PHE A 200 3.43 9.11 7.44
C PHE A 200 3.13 8.51 8.82
N PRO A 201 4.15 8.33 9.69
CA PRO A 201 4.05 7.61 10.97
C PRO A 201 2.88 8.03 11.86
N GLU A 202 2.60 9.32 11.91
CA GLU A 202 1.62 9.92 12.82
C GLU A 202 0.20 9.40 12.55
N ALA A 203 -0.08 8.88 11.34
CA ALA A 203 -1.36 8.26 11.02
C ALA A 203 -1.49 6.82 11.56
N PHE A 204 -0.39 6.17 11.95
CA PHE A 204 -0.32 4.76 12.29
C PHE A 204 0.08 4.47 13.75
N MET A 205 0.36 5.50 14.55
CA MET A 205 0.85 5.35 15.94
C MET A 205 -0.03 4.47 16.85
N ASP A 206 -1.35 4.50 16.65
CA ASP A 206 -2.33 3.73 17.45
C ASP A 206 -2.67 2.36 16.82
N SER A 207 -1.97 1.96 15.75
CA SER A 207 -2.14 0.67 15.08
C SER A 207 -1.06 -0.32 15.53
N PRO A 208 -1.17 -1.64 15.28
CA PRO A 208 -0.09 -2.59 15.57
C PRO A 208 1.14 -2.43 14.66
N ILE A 209 1.06 -1.66 13.57
CA ILE A 209 2.16 -1.46 12.61
C ILE A 209 3.43 -0.95 13.32
N THR A 210 4.57 -1.57 13.00
CA THR A 210 5.89 -1.19 13.48
C THR A 210 6.77 -0.64 12.35
N ILE A 211 6.54 -1.08 11.11
CA ILE A 211 7.33 -0.68 9.94
C ILE A 211 6.41 -0.28 8.77
N LEU A 212 6.62 0.91 8.22
CA LEU A 212 6.04 1.33 6.94
C LEU A 212 7.09 1.10 5.83
N SER A 213 6.79 0.27 4.84
CA SER A 213 7.70 -0.07 3.73
C SER A 213 7.08 0.32 2.39
N GLY A 214 7.49 1.48 1.86
CA GLY A 214 6.90 2.09 0.67
C GLY A 214 7.90 2.44 -0.42
N LEU A 215 7.44 3.27 -1.36
CA LEU A 215 8.25 3.81 -2.45
C LEU A 215 8.21 5.34 -2.42
N LEU A 216 9.37 5.97 -2.67
CA LEU A 216 9.46 7.38 -3.09
C LEU A 216 9.69 7.43 -4.59
N VAL A 217 8.88 8.19 -5.33
CA VAL A 217 9.07 8.38 -6.76
C VAL A 217 10.16 9.43 -6.98
N LYS A 218 11.16 9.09 -7.80
CA LYS A 218 12.30 9.96 -8.13
C LYS A 218 12.21 10.56 -9.53
N ASP A 219 11.40 9.96 -10.40
CA ASP A 219 11.36 10.28 -11.82
C ASP A 219 9.92 10.09 -12.36
N GLU A 220 9.45 11.05 -13.14
CA GLU A 220 8.11 11.05 -13.74
C GLU A 220 7.90 9.96 -14.80
N LYS A 221 8.97 9.27 -15.24
CA LYS A 221 8.87 8.08 -16.11
C LYS A 221 7.93 7.01 -15.55
N ILE A 222 7.73 7.00 -14.23
CA ILE A 222 6.71 6.18 -13.56
C ILE A 222 5.31 6.36 -14.18
N LEU A 223 4.92 7.57 -14.58
CA LEU A 223 3.61 7.82 -15.21
C LEU A 223 3.45 7.01 -16.51
N THR A 224 4.48 6.99 -17.35
CA THR A 224 4.50 6.16 -18.58
C THR A 224 4.44 4.67 -18.24
N LEU A 225 5.24 4.21 -17.28
CA LEU A 225 5.28 2.79 -16.91
C LEU A 225 3.94 2.31 -16.34
N VAL A 226 3.27 3.16 -15.56
CA VAL A 226 1.91 2.91 -15.07
C VAL A 226 0.93 2.82 -16.24
N SER A 227 0.96 3.76 -17.19
CA SER A 227 0.13 3.71 -18.40
C SER A 227 0.37 2.47 -19.26
N GLU A 228 1.59 1.92 -19.24
CA GLU A 228 1.95 0.68 -19.96
C GLU A 228 1.77 -0.60 -19.11
N ALA A 229 1.01 -0.52 -18.01
CA ALA A 229 0.70 -1.65 -17.14
C ALA A 229 1.93 -2.39 -16.58
N LYS A 230 3.05 -1.68 -16.40
CA LYS A 230 4.27 -2.26 -15.83
C LYS A 230 4.16 -2.39 -14.30
N GLY A 231 4.81 -3.42 -13.76
CA GLY A 231 4.87 -3.66 -12.32
C GLY A 231 6.16 -3.13 -11.67
N THR A 232 6.27 -3.34 -10.35
CA THR A 232 7.37 -2.84 -9.51
C THR A 232 8.77 -3.27 -9.95
N LYS A 233 8.92 -4.39 -10.70
CA LYS A 233 10.21 -4.78 -11.31
C LYS A 233 10.73 -3.70 -12.28
N ALA A 234 9.84 -3.07 -13.06
CA ALA A 234 10.18 -1.98 -13.98
C ALA A 234 10.32 -0.62 -13.30
N PHE A 235 9.65 -0.40 -12.16
CA PHE A 235 9.73 0.85 -11.42
C PHE A 235 11.08 1.08 -10.75
N LYS A 236 11.84 0.01 -10.46
CA LYS A 236 13.10 0.05 -9.66
C LYS A 236 14.07 1.19 -9.99
N PRO A 237 14.34 1.55 -11.26
CA PRO A 237 15.28 2.64 -11.58
C PRO A 237 14.75 4.03 -11.22
N TYR A 238 13.43 4.17 -11.07
CA TYR A 238 12.71 5.45 -10.99
C TYR A 238 12.08 5.68 -9.61
N VAL A 239 12.33 4.76 -8.67
CA VAL A 239 11.81 4.82 -7.30
C VAL A 239 12.89 4.46 -6.30
N GLU A 240 12.71 4.90 -5.07
CA GLU A 240 13.48 4.46 -3.92
C GLU A 240 12.63 3.60 -3.01
N LYS A 241 13.16 2.45 -2.62
CA LYS A 241 12.55 1.62 -1.58
C LYS A 241 13.00 2.14 -0.23
N VAL A 242 12.04 2.61 0.56
CA VAL A 242 12.29 3.17 1.87
C VAL A 242 11.44 2.47 2.93
N ASN A 243 11.99 2.41 4.13
CA ASN A 243 11.33 1.83 5.28
C ASN A 243 11.38 2.84 6.42
N LEU A 244 10.36 2.87 7.25
CA LEU A 244 10.27 3.76 8.40
C LEU A 244 9.82 2.96 9.61
N LYS A 245 10.67 2.88 10.63
CA LYS A 245 10.28 2.33 11.94
C LYS A 245 9.47 3.38 12.69
N ILE A 246 8.31 2.98 13.18
CA ILE A 246 7.36 3.88 13.86
C ILE A 246 7.10 3.47 15.32
N LYS A 247 7.77 2.41 15.78
CA LYS A 247 7.75 1.88 17.14
C LYS A 247 9.13 1.36 17.53
#